data_AF-A0A6D2CAL8-F1
#
_entry.id   AF-A0A6D2CAL8-F1
#
_cell.length_a   1.000
_cell.length_b   1.000
_cell.length_c   1.000
_cell.angle_alpha   90.00
_cell.angle_beta   90.00
_cell.angle_gamma   90.00
#
_symmetry.space_group_name_H-M   'P 1'
#
loop_
_entity.id
_entity.type
_entity.pdbx_description
1 polymer ?
#
loop_
_entity_poly.entity_id
_entity_poly.type
_entity_poly.pdbx_seq_one_letter_code
_entity_poly.pdbx_strand_id
1 'polypeptide(L)'
;MFNLELYPQLQEFLYTDFFNTNTLPHIFYKMLFAMVAGFGFAYALHPPKKVFFGIIIVAGFGYFIRSILLQSPIFSLAGATFCAAVCMGFVVVLLAKYTKVPVEVIVFPALLPMFPGSYGYRSILSLLTFTQHADKPEQLTYLLAFFNNITTMLSVSLSLVAGVLVIFIIFHEQNFTMTRGTKKTSIYQVLRELRKTRKQKP
;
A
#
# COMPACT_ATOMS: atom_id res chain seq x y z
N MET A 1 -1.45 17.53 31.42
CA MET A 1 -2.89 17.32 31.12
C MET A 1 -3.04 17.51 29.61
N PHE A 2 -3.05 16.43 28.83
CA PHE A 2 -3.32 16.52 27.39
C PHE A 2 -4.80 16.88 27.27
N ASN A 3 -5.17 17.87 26.46
CA ASN A 3 -6.56 18.28 26.26
C ASN A 3 -6.79 18.31 24.75
N LEU A 4 -7.75 17.54 24.25
CA LEU A 4 -7.99 17.44 22.80
C LEU A 4 -8.45 18.75 22.17
N GLU A 5 -9.06 19.62 22.97
CA GLU A 5 -9.43 20.99 22.57
C GLU A 5 -8.21 21.87 22.25
N LEU A 6 -6.99 21.43 22.56
CA LEU A 6 -5.76 22.17 22.26
C LEU A 6 -5.28 21.98 20.80
N TYR A 7 -5.84 21.00 20.06
CA TYR A 7 -5.51 20.78 18.64
C TYR A 7 -6.75 20.74 17.75
N PRO A 8 -7.56 21.81 17.72
CA PRO A 8 -8.75 21.89 16.86
C PRO A 8 -8.38 21.65 15.39
N GLN A 9 -7.19 22.10 14.98
CA GLN A 9 -6.65 21.90 13.64
C GLN A 9 -6.45 20.42 13.26
N LEU A 10 -6.06 19.55 14.20
CA LEU A 10 -5.87 18.11 13.94
C LEU A 10 -7.21 17.37 13.84
N GLN A 11 -8.18 17.73 14.68
CA GLN A 11 -9.54 17.19 14.58
C GLN A 11 -10.22 17.65 13.29
N GLU A 12 -10.12 18.94 12.97
CA GLU A 12 -10.64 19.50 11.72
C GLU A 12 -10.02 18.79 10.51
N PHE A 13 -8.69 18.63 10.46
CA PHE A 13 -8.01 17.88 9.41
C PHE A 13 -8.51 16.43 9.28
N LEU A 14 -8.57 15.69 10.40
CA LEU A 14 -8.96 14.28 10.39
C LEU A 14 -10.43 14.06 10.06
N TYR A 15 -11.31 15.00 10.37
CA TYR A 15 -12.75 14.95 10.10
C TYR A 15 -13.18 15.75 8.88
N THR A 16 -12.24 16.37 8.15
CA THR A 16 -12.53 17.10 6.91
C THR A 16 -13.39 16.30 5.95
N ASP A 17 -14.18 17.03 5.17
CA ASP A 17 -14.92 16.51 4.01
C ASP A 17 -14.02 15.73 3.06
N PHE A 18 -12.72 16.07 3.02
CA PHE A 18 -11.74 15.33 2.24
C PHE A 18 -11.70 13.84 2.58
N PHE A 19 -11.82 13.41 3.84
CA PHE A 19 -11.85 11.97 4.15
C PHE A 19 -13.25 11.38 4.08
N ASN A 20 -14.29 12.16 4.37
CA ASN A 20 -15.63 11.64 4.62
C ASN A 20 -16.54 11.63 3.38
N THR A 21 -16.28 12.47 2.38
CA THR A 21 -17.16 12.62 1.22
C THR A 21 -16.79 11.68 0.07
N ASN A 22 -17.80 11.11 -0.57
CA ASN A 22 -17.68 10.22 -1.74
C ASN A 22 -18.24 10.86 -3.02
N THR A 23 -18.29 12.19 -3.10
CA THR A 23 -18.75 12.86 -4.32
C THR A 23 -17.70 12.71 -5.44
N LEU A 24 -18.16 12.70 -6.69
CA LEU A 24 -17.30 12.57 -7.87
C LEU A 24 -16.09 13.54 -7.88
N PRO A 25 -16.22 14.85 -7.61
CA PRO A 25 -15.06 15.74 -7.60
C PRO A 25 -14.03 15.36 -6.51
N HIS A 26 -14.49 14.96 -5.32
CA HIS A 26 -13.58 14.54 -4.25
C HIS A 26 -12.81 13.26 -4.59
N ILE A 27 -13.43 12.34 -5.34
CA ILE A 27 -12.75 11.13 -5.83
C ILE A 27 -11.58 11.49 -6.75
N PHE A 28 -11.76 12.45 -7.66
CA PHE A 28 -10.67 12.93 -8.53
C PHE A 28 -9.53 13.56 -7.74
N TYR A 29 -9.83 14.43 -6.77
CA TYR A 29 -8.79 15.01 -5.91
C TYR A 29 -8.05 13.94 -5.13
N LYS A 30 -8.75 12.99 -4.51
CA LYS A 30 -8.14 11.88 -3.77
C LYS A 30 -7.26 11.00 -4.66
N MET A 31 -7.67 10.75 -5.90
CA MET A 31 -6.87 10.03 -6.89
C MET A 31 -5.56 10.78 -7.19
N LEU A 32 -5.62 12.10 -7.40
CA LEU A 32 -4.42 12.92 -7.62
C LEU A 32 -3.50 12.91 -6.40
N PHE A 33 -4.05 13.05 -5.19
CA PHE A 33 -3.26 12.94 -3.95
C PHE A 33 -2.65 11.54 -3.80
N ALA A 34 -3.35 10.48 -4.18
CA ALA A 34 -2.82 9.12 -4.18
C ALA A 34 -1.66 8.96 -5.18
N MET A 35 -1.75 9.58 -6.35
CA MET A 35 -0.65 9.62 -7.34
C MET A 35 0.57 10.37 -6.78
N VAL A 36 0.37 11.52 -6.13
CA VAL A 36 1.45 12.29 -5.49
C VAL A 36 2.09 11.51 -4.34
N ALA A 37 1.29 10.85 -3.51
CA ALA A 37 1.79 9.98 -2.45
C ALA A 37 2.56 8.79 -3.04
N GLY A 38 2.04 8.17 -4.10
CA GLY A 38 2.71 7.11 -4.85
C GLY A 38 4.04 7.56 -5.44
N PHE A 39 4.14 8.80 -5.95
CA PHE A 39 5.39 9.41 -6.39
C PHE A 39 6.40 9.54 -5.24
N GLY A 40 5.95 10.02 -4.07
CA GLY A 40 6.80 10.15 -2.88
C GLY A 40 7.33 8.80 -2.38
N PHE A 41 6.45 7.79 -2.29
CA PHE A 41 6.85 6.43 -1.90
C PHE A 41 7.73 5.76 -2.94
N ALA A 42 7.44 5.94 -4.23
CA ALA A 42 8.31 5.47 -5.30
C ALA A 42 9.69 6.12 -5.17
N TYR A 43 9.77 7.43 -4.96
CA TYR A 43 11.06 8.11 -4.80
C TYR A 43 11.88 7.54 -3.64
N ALA A 44 11.27 7.33 -2.47
CA ALA A 44 11.94 6.79 -1.29
C ALA A 44 12.48 5.36 -1.47
N LEU A 45 11.78 4.51 -2.23
CA LEU A 45 12.18 3.12 -2.47
C LEU A 45 13.18 2.95 -3.63
N HIS A 46 13.53 4.04 -4.33
CA HIS A 46 14.44 4.05 -5.48
C HIS A 46 14.22 2.89 -6.51
N PRO A 47 12.99 2.69 -7.02
CA PRO A 47 12.71 1.69 -8.03
C PRO A 47 13.37 2.07 -9.36
N PRO A 48 13.60 1.11 -10.27
CA PRO A 48 14.19 1.39 -11.57
C PRO A 48 13.33 2.39 -12.36
N LYS A 49 13.97 3.32 -13.08
CA LYS A 49 13.31 4.43 -13.80
C LYS A 49 12.18 3.98 -14.74
N LYS A 50 12.23 2.73 -15.23
CA LYS A 50 11.22 2.13 -16.12
C LYS A 50 9.86 1.91 -15.46
N VAL A 51 9.81 1.63 -14.15
CA VAL A 51 8.55 1.34 -13.43
C VAL A 51 8.01 2.53 -12.66
N PHE A 52 8.83 3.58 -12.51
CA PHE A 52 8.50 4.77 -11.71
C PHE A 52 7.15 5.37 -12.09
N PHE A 53 6.93 5.63 -13.38
CA PHE A 53 5.66 6.18 -13.87
C PHE A 53 4.49 5.21 -13.70
N GLY A 54 4.75 3.90 -13.83
CA GLY A 54 3.75 2.88 -13.62
C GLY A 54 3.25 2.80 -12.17
N ILE A 55 4.13 2.99 -11.17
CA ILE A 55 3.74 3.03 -9.75
C ILE A 55 2.74 4.17 -9.48
N ILE A 56 2.98 5.35 -10.05
CA ILE A 56 2.12 6.53 -9.91
C ILE A 56 0.74 6.24 -10.49
N ILE A 57 0.68 5.69 -11.70
CA ILE A 57 -0.59 5.34 -12.36
C ILE A 57 -1.34 4.27 -11.55
N VAL A 58 -0.65 3.22 -11.10
CA VAL A 58 -1.26 2.14 -10.31
C VAL A 58 -1.83 2.67 -9.00
N ALA A 59 -1.12 3.56 -8.30
CA ALA A 59 -1.60 4.16 -7.07
C ALA A 59 -2.91 4.94 -7.27
N GLY A 60 -2.98 5.76 -8.34
CA GLY A 60 -4.22 6.46 -8.71
C GLY A 60 -5.33 5.49 -9.10
N PHE A 61 -5.01 4.48 -9.91
CA PHE A 61 -5.96 3.48 -10.40
C PHE A 61 -6.58 2.66 -9.27
N GLY A 62 -5.79 2.23 -8.28
CA GLY A 62 -6.30 1.53 -7.10
C GLY A 62 -7.28 2.36 -6.29
N TYR A 63 -6.95 3.64 -6.07
CA TYR A 63 -7.82 4.56 -5.36
C TYR A 63 -9.13 4.78 -6.11
N PHE A 64 -9.05 4.91 -7.45
CA PHE A 64 -10.21 5.07 -8.32
C PHE A 64 -11.14 3.84 -8.26
N ILE A 65 -10.60 2.62 -8.39
CA ILE A 65 -11.39 1.39 -8.29
C ILE A 65 -12.09 1.30 -6.94
N ARG A 66 -11.34 1.49 -5.84
CA ARG A 66 -11.93 1.46 -4.49
C ARG A 66 -13.08 2.47 -4.36
N SER A 67 -12.90 3.68 -4.91
CA SER A 67 -13.89 4.74 -4.84
C SER A 67 -15.16 4.42 -5.64
N ILE A 68 -15.03 3.83 -6.84
CA ILE A 68 -16.18 3.36 -7.62
C ILE A 68 -16.93 2.25 -6.89
N LEU A 69 -16.22 1.28 -6.33
CA LEU A 69 -16.84 0.17 -5.61
C LEU A 69 -17.59 0.65 -4.37
N LEU A 70 -17.07 1.68 -3.69
CA LEU A 70 -17.74 2.33 -2.56
C LEU A 70 -19.02 3.09 -2.91
N GLN A 71 -19.24 3.45 -4.19
CA GLN A 71 -20.51 4.04 -4.62
C GLN A 71 -21.63 3.00 -4.69
N SER A 72 -21.28 1.72 -4.78
CA SER A 72 -22.26 0.64 -4.80
C SER A 72 -22.68 0.29 -3.37
N PRO A 73 -23.98 0.21 -3.04
CA PRO A 73 -24.46 -0.10 -1.69
C PRO A 73 -24.14 -1.53 -1.21
N ILE A 74 -23.59 -2.36 -2.10
CA ILE A 74 -23.32 -3.78 -1.88
C ILE A 74 -21.97 -4.00 -1.18
N PHE A 75 -20.99 -3.10 -1.38
CA PHE A 75 -19.62 -3.30 -0.89
C PHE A 75 -19.33 -2.50 0.38
N SER A 76 -18.83 -3.19 1.41
CA SER A 76 -18.23 -2.56 2.59
C SER A 76 -16.87 -1.95 2.26
N LEU A 77 -16.36 -1.06 3.12
CA LEU A 77 -15.04 -0.43 2.94
C LEU A 77 -13.91 -1.45 2.78
N ALA A 78 -13.96 -2.54 3.57
CA ALA A 78 -13.01 -3.65 3.45
C ALA A 78 -13.22 -4.41 2.14
N GLY A 79 -14.47 -4.76 1.78
CA GLY A 79 -14.76 -5.47 0.52
C GLY A 79 -14.30 -4.71 -0.72
N ALA A 80 -14.57 -3.40 -0.78
CA ALA A 80 -14.11 -2.54 -1.88
C ALA A 80 -12.58 -2.48 -1.96
N THR A 81 -11.90 -2.42 -0.81
CA THR A 81 -10.43 -2.40 -0.74
C THR A 81 -9.84 -3.74 -1.19
N PHE A 82 -10.47 -4.86 -0.83
CA PHE A 82 -10.05 -6.20 -1.29
C PHE A 82 -10.05 -6.28 -2.81
N CYS A 83 -11.18 -5.96 -3.43
CA CYS A 83 -11.33 -6.01 -4.88
C CYS A 83 -10.36 -5.04 -5.58
N ALA A 84 -10.20 -3.82 -5.05
CA ALA A 84 -9.25 -2.86 -5.59
C ALA A 84 -7.80 -3.37 -5.50
N ALA A 85 -7.41 -4.00 -4.39
CA ALA A 85 -6.08 -4.57 -4.20
C ALA A 85 -5.81 -5.74 -5.17
N VAL A 86 -6.80 -6.61 -5.41
CA VAL A 86 -6.72 -7.68 -6.41
C VAL A 86 -6.54 -7.10 -7.82
N CYS A 87 -7.39 -6.14 -8.21
CA CYS A 87 -7.30 -5.49 -9.53
C CYS A 87 -5.96 -4.78 -9.73
N MET A 88 -5.47 -4.05 -8.72
CA MET A 88 -4.14 -3.46 -8.77
C MET A 88 -3.04 -4.50 -8.93
N GLY A 89 -3.09 -5.58 -8.15
CA GLY A 89 -2.07 -6.63 -8.24
C GLY A 89 -2.01 -7.25 -9.65
N PHE A 90 -3.16 -7.46 -10.32
CA PHE A 90 -3.16 -7.87 -11.73
C PHE A 90 -2.44 -6.87 -12.64
N VAL A 91 -2.74 -5.57 -12.51
CA VAL A 91 -2.07 -4.52 -13.31
C VAL A 91 -0.57 -4.49 -13.04
N VAL A 92 -0.17 -4.64 -11.77
CA VAL A 92 1.25 -4.65 -11.41
C VAL A 92 1.97 -5.86 -11.97
N VAL A 93 1.37 -7.05 -11.96
CA VAL A 93 1.97 -8.24 -12.58
C VAL A 93 2.19 -8.03 -14.08
N LEU A 94 1.23 -7.44 -14.79
CA LEU A 94 1.39 -7.11 -16.21
C LEU A 94 2.55 -6.13 -16.44
N LEU A 95 2.65 -5.10 -15.61
CA LEU A 95 3.71 -4.11 -15.67
C LEU A 95 5.08 -4.69 -15.30
N ALA A 96 5.14 -5.56 -14.29
CA ALA A 96 6.34 -6.27 -13.85
C ALA A 96 6.87 -7.19 -14.95
N LYS A 97 5.98 -7.92 -15.65
CA LYS A 97 6.35 -8.77 -16.79
C LYS A 97 6.93 -7.96 -17.95
N TYR A 98 6.34 -6.79 -18.24
CA TYR A 98 6.84 -5.90 -19.30
C TYR A 98 8.21 -5.30 -18.96
N THR A 99 8.39 -4.88 -17.71
CA THR A 99 9.59 -4.17 -17.27
C THR A 99 10.71 -5.09 -16.76
N LYS A 100 10.41 -6.39 -16.56
CA LYS A 100 11.29 -7.43 -15.99
C LYS A 100 11.81 -7.04 -14.60
N VAL A 101 10.91 -6.49 -13.78
CA VAL A 101 11.20 -6.07 -12.40
C VAL A 101 10.33 -6.91 -11.46
N PRO A 102 10.83 -7.33 -10.28
CA PRO A 102 10.02 -8.00 -9.27
C PRO A 102 8.74 -7.21 -8.94
N VAL A 103 7.63 -7.93 -8.78
CA VAL A 103 6.28 -7.37 -8.57
C VAL A 103 6.25 -6.52 -7.29
N GLU A 104 6.98 -6.94 -6.25
CA GLU A 104 7.01 -6.31 -4.94
C GLU A 104 7.52 -4.86 -4.99
N VAL A 105 8.49 -4.58 -5.86
CA VAL A 105 9.09 -3.23 -6.02
C VAL A 105 8.08 -2.21 -6.54
N ILE A 106 7.06 -2.68 -7.27
CA ILE A 106 6.00 -1.84 -7.83
C ILE A 106 4.79 -1.81 -6.90
N VAL A 107 4.39 -2.97 -6.36
CA VAL A 107 3.22 -3.13 -5.50
C VAL A 107 3.34 -2.33 -4.20
N PHE A 108 4.47 -2.40 -3.48
CA PHE A 108 4.59 -1.75 -2.18
C PHE A 108 4.40 -0.22 -2.21
N PRO A 109 5.11 0.55 -3.05
CA PRO A 109 4.91 2.00 -3.10
C PRO A 109 3.52 2.38 -3.63
N ALA A 110 2.92 1.57 -4.51
CA ALA A 110 1.59 1.83 -5.05
C ALA A 110 0.46 1.57 -4.03
N LEU A 111 0.65 0.65 -3.08
CA LEU A 111 -0.34 0.30 -2.06
C LEU A 111 -0.40 1.27 -0.88
N LEU A 112 0.73 1.88 -0.51
CA LEU A 112 0.84 2.73 0.67
C LEU A 112 -0.20 3.87 0.71
N PRO A 113 -0.51 4.56 -0.41
CA PRO A 113 -1.57 5.58 -0.42
C PRO A 113 -2.98 5.07 -0.06
N MET A 114 -3.23 3.76 -0.16
CA MET A 114 -4.53 3.16 0.19
C MET A 114 -4.63 2.69 1.63
N PHE A 115 -3.52 2.73 2.40
CA PHE A 115 -3.51 2.30 3.79
C PHE A 115 -4.39 3.24 4.65
N PRO A 116 -5.32 2.71 5.46
CA PRO A 116 -6.33 3.50 6.20
C PRO A 116 -5.76 4.19 7.46
N GLY A 117 -4.69 4.98 7.31
CA GLY A 117 -3.98 5.60 8.43
C GLY A 117 -4.81 6.62 9.23
N SER A 118 -5.76 7.30 8.60
CA SER A 118 -6.65 8.27 9.27
C SER A 118 -7.50 7.64 10.36
N TYR A 119 -7.98 6.40 10.15
CA TYR A 119 -8.72 5.65 11.17
C TYR A 119 -7.85 5.28 12.37
N GLY A 120 -6.55 5.01 12.15
CA GLY A 120 -5.59 4.79 13.24
C GLY A 120 -5.40 6.02 14.10
N TYR A 121 -5.24 7.19 13.48
CA TYR A 121 -5.17 8.46 14.22
C TYR A 121 -6.46 8.73 15.00
N ARG A 122 -7.64 8.54 14.39
CA ARG A 122 -8.94 8.70 15.09
C ARG A 122 -9.07 7.75 16.28
N SER A 123 -8.58 6.52 16.15
CA SER A 123 -8.54 5.54 17.24
C SER A 123 -7.67 6.03 18.41
N ILE A 124 -6.41 6.38 18.17
CA ILE A 124 -5.51 6.92 19.21
C ILE A 124 -6.13 8.13 19.90
N LEU A 125 -6.72 9.04 19.11
CA LEU A 125 -7.35 10.26 19.59
C LEU A 125 -8.58 9.97 20.49
N SER A 126 -9.43 9.02 20.09
CA SER A 126 -10.58 8.58 20.89
C SER A 126 -10.16 7.91 22.21
N LEU A 127 -9.08 7.13 22.21
CA LEU A 127 -8.54 6.50 23.42
C LEU A 127 -7.97 7.55 24.39
N LEU A 128 -7.26 8.54 23.85
CA LEU A 128 -6.69 9.62 24.65
C LEU A 128 -7.79 10.48 25.30
N THR A 129 -8.88 10.73 24.57
CA THR A 129 -10.06 11.45 25.09
C THR A 129 -10.78 10.63 26.16
N PHE A 130 -10.89 9.32 25.95
CA PHE A 130 -11.44 8.37 26.93
C PHE A 130 -10.71 8.45 28.27
N THR A 131 -9.37 8.48 28.27
CA THR A 131 -8.56 8.59 29.51
C THR A 131 -8.75 9.94 30.21
N GLN A 132 -9.05 11.01 29.47
CA GLN A 132 -9.26 12.36 30.03
C GLN A 132 -10.65 12.57 30.63
N HIS A 133 -11.66 11.82 30.15
CA HIS A 133 -13.05 11.97 30.55
C HIS A 133 -13.50 10.88 31.53
N ALA A 134 -12.60 10.43 32.41
CA ALA A 134 -12.93 9.49 33.47
C ALA A 134 -14.13 10.00 34.30
N ASP A 135 -15.11 9.11 34.54
CA ASP A 135 -16.33 9.35 35.33
C ASP A 135 -17.42 10.23 34.68
N LYS A 136 -17.33 10.49 33.36
CA LYS A 136 -18.40 11.15 32.59
C LYS A 136 -19.21 10.14 31.76
N PRO A 137 -20.53 10.34 31.56
CA PRO A 137 -21.35 9.43 30.74
C PRO A 137 -20.88 9.34 29.28
N GLU A 138 -20.19 10.37 28.77
CA GLU A 138 -19.62 10.41 27.42
C GLU A 138 -18.40 9.47 27.23
N GLN A 139 -17.82 8.96 28.31
CA GLN A 139 -16.66 8.08 28.28
C GLN A 139 -16.91 6.83 27.41
N LEU A 140 -18.10 6.23 27.50
CA LEU A 140 -18.45 5.04 26.71
C LEU A 140 -18.48 5.34 25.20
N THR A 141 -18.91 6.54 24.80
CA THR A 141 -18.95 6.94 23.38
C THR A 141 -17.56 6.97 22.76
N TYR A 142 -16.57 7.50 23.49
CA TYR A 142 -15.18 7.52 23.02
C TYR A 142 -14.56 6.12 22.96
N LEU A 143 -14.94 5.21 23.87
CA LEU A 143 -14.51 3.81 23.82
C LEU A 143 -15.11 3.07 22.61
N LEU A 144 -16.40 3.25 22.33
CA LEU A 144 -17.05 2.70 21.15
C LEU A 144 -16.43 3.26 19.86
N ALA A 145 -16.12 4.56 19.81
CA ALA A 145 -15.43 5.18 18.70
C ALA A 145 -14.03 4.59 18.48
N PHE A 146 -13.29 4.30 19.56
CA PHE A 146 -11.99 3.63 19.49
C PHE A 146 -12.11 2.26 18.81
N PHE A 147 -13.01 1.41 19.30
CA PHE A 147 -13.21 0.07 18.76
C PHE A 147 -13.69 0.10 17.31
N ASN A 148 -14.59 1.01 16.95
CA ASN A 148 -15.06 1.13 15.58
C ASN A 148 -13.94 1.54 14.60
N ASN A 149 -13.15 2.56 14.96
CA ASN A 149 -12.06 3.05 14.13
C ASN A 149 -10.93 2.02 13.99
N ILE A 150 -10.50 1.39 15.09
CA ILE A 150 -9.42 0.38 15.04
C ILE A 150 -9.85 -0.87 14.29
N THR A 151 -11.09 -1.33 14.48
CA THR A 151 -11.62 -2.50 13.77
C THR A 151 -11.73 -2.22 12.28
N THR A 152 -12.19 -1.03 11.90
CA THR A 152 -12.24 -0.60 10.50
C THR A 152 -10.85 -0.55 9.87
N MET A 153 -9.88 0.05 10.57
CA MET A 153 -8.49 0.11 10.11
C MET A 153 -7.91 -1.29 9.89
N LEU A 154 -8.04 -2.17 10.88
CA LEU A 154 -7.52 -3.54 10.81
C LEU A 154 -8.20 -4.34 9.69
N SER A 155 -9.53 -4.25 9.57
CA SER A 155 -10.29 -4.94 8.54
C SER A 155 -9.85 -4.52 7.13
N VAL A 156 -9.70 -3.22 6.90
CA VAL A 156 -9.26 -2.67 5.60
C VAL A 156 -7.79 -3.02 5.31
N SER A 157 -6.90 -2.95 6.30
CA SER A 157 -5.49 -3.32 6.13
C SER A 157 -5.32 -4.81 5.85
N LEU A 158 -6.01 -5.68 6.59
CA LEU A 158 -6.03 -7.13 6.35
C LEU A 158 -6.56 -7.44 4.96
N SER A 159 -7.65 -6.78 4.57
CA SER A 159 -8.25 -6.92 3.25
C SER A 159 -7.29 -6.51 2.12
N LEU A 160 -6.59 -5.38 2.28
CA LEU A 160 -5.60 -4.90 1.33
C LEU A 160 -4.46 -5.91 1.15
N VAL A 161 -3.89 -6.40 2.26
CA VAL A 161 -2.81 -7.39 2.26
C VAL A 161 -3.31 -8.71 1.67
N ALA A 162 -4.49 -9.19 2.07
CA ALA A 162 -5.08 -10.42 1.55
C ALA A 162 -5.29 -10.35 0.03
N GLY A 163 -5.80 -9.23 -0.50
CA GLY A 163 -6.02 -9.06 -1.94
C GLY A 163 -4.71 -9.15 -2.74
N VAL A 164 -3.62 -8.58 -2.22
CA VAL A 164 -2.29 -8.63 -2.86
C VAL A 164 -1.67 -10.02 -2.74
N LEU A 165 -1.82 -10.67 -1.58
CA LEU A 165 -1.34 -12.04 -1.36
C LEU A 165 -2.00 -13.04 -2.32
N VAL A 166 -3.29 -12.87 -2.61
CA VAL A 166 -3.99 -13.70 -3.62
C VAL A 166 -3.28 -13.63 -4.97
N ILE A 167 -2.87 -12.44 -5.40
CA ILE A 167 -2.13 -12.26 -6.65
C ILE A 167 -0.74 -12.89 -6.57
N PHE A 168 -0.05 -12.75 -5.45
CA PHE A 168 1.28 -13.37 -5.27
C PHE A 168 1.24 -14.89 -5.33
N ILE A 169 0.18 -15.50 -4.80
CA ILE A 169 -0.03 -16.95 -4.87
C ILE A 169 -0.29 -17.38 -6.32
N ILE A 170 -1.15 -16.66 -7.05
CA ILE A 170 -1.48 -16.99 -8.44
C ILE A 170 -0.25 -16.88 -9.36
N PHE A 171 0.62 -15.89 -9.14
CA PHE A 171 1.76 -15.59 -10.00
C PHE A 171 3.13 -15.99 -9.40
N HIS A 172 3.15 -17.06 -8.59
CA HIS A 172 4.33 -17.55 -7.86
C HIS A 172 5.61 -17.66 -8.70
N GLU A 173 5.52 -17.99 -10.01
CA GLU A 173 6.69 -18.14 -10.88
C GLU A 173 7.46 -16.83 -11.15
N GLN A 174 6.80 -15.67 -11.06
CA GLN A 174 7.44 -14.36 -11.30
C GLN A 174 8.30 -13.93 -10.11
N ASN A 175 7.91 -14.26 -8.88
CA ASN A 175 8.59 -13.83 -7.65
C ASN A 175 9.91 -14.59 -7.40
N PHE A 176 10.08 -15.81 -7.94
CA PHE A 176 11.29 -16.65 -7.77
C PHE A 176 12.27 -16.62 -8.95
N THR A 177 12.08 -15.77 -9.95
CA THR A 177 12.96 -15.74 -11.13
C THR A 177 14.41 -15.30 -10.79
N MET A 178 14.66 -14.75 -9.60
CA MET A 178 15.97 -14.27 -9.15
C MET A 178 16.97 -15.39 -8.76
N THR A 179 16.50 -16.58 -8.36
CA THR A 179 17.38 -17.70 -7.92
C THR A 179 17.82 -18.63 -9.03
N ARG A 180 17.34 -18.48 -10.27
CA ARG A 180 17.91 -19.16 -11.45
C ARG A 180 19.07 -18.36 -12.05
N GLY A 181 19.98 -17.95 -11.18
CA GLY A 181 21.30 -17.42 -11.50
C GLY A 181 22.36 -18.51 -11.61
N THR A 182 22.02 -19.74 -12.02
CA THR A 182 23.06 -20.68 -12.46
C THR A 182 23.54 -20.20 -13.82
N LYS A 183 24.46 -19.22 -13.83
CA LYS A 183 25.45 -19.15 -14.89
C LYS A 183 26.01 -20.57 -14.98
N LYS A 184 25.65 -21.33 -16.02
CA LYS A 184 26.51 -22.39 -16.52
C LYS A 184 27.80 -21.67 -16.88
N THR A 185 28.71 -21.54 -15.92
CA THR A 185 30.10 -21.25 -16.21
C THR A 185 30.50 -22.42 -17.09
N SER A 186 30.48 -22.17 -18.40
CA SER A 186 30.82 -23.17 -19.39
C SER A 186 32.17 -23.75 -18.98
N ILE A 187 32.30 -25.07 -18.92
CA ILE A 187 33.55 -25.76 -18.56
C ILE A 187 34.73 -25.17 -19.35
N TYR A 188 34.49 -24.68 -20.57
CA TYR A 188 35.46 -23.95 -21.40
C TYR A 188 36.02 -22.67 -20.75
N GLN A 189 35.22 -21.88 -20.02
CA GLN A 189 35.69 -20.70 -19.30
C GLN A 189 36.60 -21.09 -18.13
N VAL A 190 36.23 -22.12 -17.36
CA VAL A 190 37.07 -22.64 -16.27
C VAL A 190 38.37 -23.23 -16.82
N LEU A 191 38.31 -24.02 -17.89
CA LEU A 191 39.48 -24.58 -18.56
C LEU A 191 40.39 -23.50 -19.16
N ARG A 192 39.82 -22.38 -19.64
CA ARG A 192 40.59 -21.25 -20.17
C ARG A 192 41.35 -20.50 -19.06
N GLU A 193 40.72 -20.30 -17.90
CA GLU A 193 41.34 -19.72 -16.70
C GLU A 193 42.44 -20.63 -16.14
N LEU A 194 42.19 -21.95 -16.07
CA LEU A 194 43.19 -22.95 -15.66
C LEU A 194 44.38 -23.03 -16.63
N ARG A 195 44.12 -22.90 -17.94
CA ARG A 195 45.18 -22.86 -18.96
C ARG A 195 46.02 -21.59 -18.86
N LYS A 196 45.43 -20.45 -18.48
CA LYS A 196 46.16 -19.20 -18.24
C LYS A 196 47.05 -19.28 -16.99
N THR A 197 46.51 -19.79 -15.88
CA THR A 197 47.28 -19.97 -14.63
C THR A 197 48.41 -20.99 -14.79
N ARG A 198 48.24 -22.03 -15.61
CA ARG A 198 49.34 -22.98 -15.92
C ARG A 198 50.47 -22.37 -16.76
N LYS A 199 50.20 -21.35 -17.59
CA LYS A 199 51.22 -20.66 -18.40
C LYS A 199 51.99 -19.57 -17.64
N GLN A 200 51.53 -19.17 -16.45
CA GLN A 200 52.14 -18.13 -15.63
C GLN A 200 52.99 -18.68 -14.47
N LYS A 201 53.11 -20.00 -14.32
CA LYS A 201 54.00 -20.59 -13.31
C LYS A 201 55.39 -20.80 -13.96
N PRO A 202 56.47 -20.21 -13.40
CA PRO A 202 57.83 -20.36 -13.92
C PRO A 202 58.33 -21.80 -13.84
#